data_AF-A0A9X9A1N3-F1
#
_entry.id   AF-A0A9X9A1N3-F1
#
_cell.length_a   1.000
_cell.length_b   1.000
_cell.length_c   1.000
_cell.angle_alpha   90.00
_cell.angle_beta   90.00
_cell.angle_gamma   90.00
#
_symmetry.space_group_name_H-M   'P 1'
#
loop_
_entity.id
_entity.type
_entity.pdbx_description
1 polymer ?
#
loop_
_entity_poly.entity_id
_entity_poly.type
_entity_poly.pdbx_seq_one_letter_code
_entity_poly.pdbx_strand_id
1 'polypeptide(L)'
;AIILLSVLLFIPMSLCIIDKRKRDGSYLLFYKFVSFLYPIAAICAMLAFVTNYNVFALVWFVYTGIVALFGVSRLLERGWKPLEEIAIDSAFIYLFLGGFWFFASVAKLSIMHFSSDIVLLTAAHFHYSAFLLPLSAGLIGRKREKRSKVYDAIMFIIMISPMTVAIGITYSRIFEFFAVLLYLCAIYGYGF
;
A
#
# COMPACT_ATOMS: atom_id res chain seq x y z
N ALA A 1 14.41 -0.11 -10.56
CA ALA A 1 13.94 -1.35 -11.20
C ALA A 1 12.84 -2.02 -10.39
N ILE A 2 13.05 -2.33 -9.10
CA ILE A 2 12.08 -3.09 -8.29
C ILE A 2 10.69 -2.43 -8.24
N ILE A 3 10.58 -1.10 -8.14
CA ILE A 3 9.28 -0.41 -8.13
C ILE A 3 8.41 -0.74 -9.35
N LEU A 4 9.01 -0.90 -10.54
CA LEU A 4 8.29 -1.23 -11.76
C LEU A 4 7.66 -2.62 -11.70
N LEU A 5 8.26 -3.56 -10.99
CA LEU A 5 7.67 -4.89 -10.82
C LEU A 5 6.38 -4.78 -9.98
N SER A 6 6.30 -3.92 -8.97
CA SER A 6 5.02 -3.64 -8.28
C SER A 6 4.00 -2.96 -9.19
N VAL A 7 4.44 -1.94 -9.93
CA VAL A 7 3.61 -1.16 -10.86
C VAL A 7 3.13 -1.94 -12.08
N LEU A 8 3.84 -2.98 -12.52
CA LEU A 8 3.44 -3.72 -13.73
C LEU A 8 2.79 -5.06 -13.40
N LEU A 9 3.10 -5.64 -12.23
CA LEU A 9 2.68 -7.00 -11.89
C LEU A 9 1.78 -7.05 -10.65
N PHE A 10 2.20 -6.50 -9.51
CA PHE A 10 1.48 -6.74 -8.25
C PHE A 10 0.23 -5.88 -8.05
N ILE A 11 0.29 -4.58 -8.38
CA ILE A 11 -0.88 -3.69 -8.27
C ILE A 11 -2.06 -4.10 -9.19
N PRO A 12 -1.88 -4.41 -10.49
CA PRO A 12 -2.99 -4.84 -11.33
C PRO A 12 -3.57 -6.18 -10.86
N MET A 13 -2.73 -7.13 -10.42
CA MET A 13 -3.20 -8.39 -9.85
C MET A 13 -4.05 -8.17 -8.61
N SER A 14 -3.66 -7.23 -7.72
CA SER A 14 -4.46 -6.90 -6.55
C SER A 14 -5.88 -6.43 -6.93
N LEU A 15 -5.99 -5.56 -7.93
CA LEU A 15 -7.26 -5.01 -8.42
C LEU A 15 -8.15 -6.07 -9.07
N CYS A 16 -7.58 -7.17 -9.58
CA CYS A 16 -8.34 -8.28 -10.12
C CYS A 16 -9.03 -9.13 -9.04
N ILE A 17 -8.39 -9.29 -7.87
CA ILE A 17 -8.75 -10.26 -6.82
C ILE A 17 -9.64 -9.66 -5.72
N ILE A 18 -9.59 -8.34 -5.52
CA ILE A 18 -10.42 -7.67 -4.52
C ILE A 18 -11.91 -7.69 -4.85
N ASP A 19 -12.74 -7.60 -3.81
CA ASP A 19 -14.19 -7.51 -3.95
C ASP A 19 -14.60 -6.15 -4.52
N LYS A 20 -15.57 -6.19 -5.43
CA LYS A 20 -15.96 -5.11 -6.34
C LYS A 20 -17.36 -4.57 -6.03
N ARG A 21 -18.09 -5.27 -5.16
CA ARG A 21 -19.50 -5.01 -4.87
C ARG A 21 -19.69 -4.27 -3.55
N LYS A 22 -20.69 -3.40 -3.55
CA LYS A 22 -21.26 -2.74 -2.38
C LYS A 22 -22.18 -3.69 -1.61
N ARG A 23 -22.61 -3.27 -0.42
CA ARG A 23 -23.59 -3.99 0.43
C ARG A 23 -24.95 -4.19 -0.25
N ASP A 24 -25.34 -3.28 -1.15
CA ASP A 24 -26.58 -3.36 -1.93
C ASP A 24 -26.45 -4.20 -3.22
N GLY A 25 -25.27 -4.81 -3.46
CA GLY A 25 -24.97 -5.61 -4.64
C GLY A 25 -24.56 -4.81 -5.88
N SER A 26 -24.61 -3.48 -5.84
CA SER A 26 -24.10 -2.62 -6.92
C SER A 26 -22.57 -2.59 -6.95
N TYR A 27 -21.98 -2.10 -8.05
CA TYR A 27 -20.52 -1.95 -8.15
C TYR A 27 -20.05 -0.65 -7.49
N LEU A 28 -18.90 -0.69 -6.82
CA LEU A 28 -18.20 0.53 -6.40
C LEU A 28 -17.83 1.36 -7.64
N LEU A 29 -18.39 2.57 -7.77
CA LEU A 29 -18.13 3.48 -8.89
C LEU A 29 -16.62 3.70 -9.10
N PHE A 30 -15.88 3.82 -8.00
CA PHE A 30 -14.43 3.98 -8.01
C PHE A 30 -13.70 2.79 -8.64
N TYR A 31 -14.20 1.55 -8.52
CA TYR A 31 -13.52 0.37 -9.07
C TYR A 31 -13.38 0.45 -10.59
N LYS A 32 -14.48 0.74 -11.31
CA LYS A 32 -14.46 0.82 -12.77
C LYS A 32 -13.48 1.89 -13.25
N PHE A 33 -13.46 3.02 -12.56
CA PHE A 33 -12.56 4.13 -12.85
C PHE A 33 -11.09 3.77 -12.58
N VAL A 34 -10.81 3.16 -11.42
CA VAL A 34 -9.50 2.65 -11.04
C VAL A 34 -8.96 1.66 -12.07
N SER A 35 -9.76 0.69 -12.50
CA SER A 35 -9.33 -0.30 -13.50
C SER A 35 -9.12 0.31 -14.88
N PHE A 36 -10.00 1.22 -15.31
CA PHE A 36 -9.89 1.87 -16.62
C PHE A 36 -8.66 2.76 -16.73
N LEU A 37 -8.34 3.53 -15.69
CA LEU A 37 -7.19 4.44 -15.69
C LEU A 37 -5.85 3.74 -15.45
N TYR A 38 -5.87 2.50 -14.94
CA TYR A 38 -4.66 1.79 -14.54
C TYR A 38 -3.58 1.70 -15.63
N PRO A 39 -3.88 1.28 -16.88
CA PRO A 39 -2.84 1.14 -17.91
C PRO A 39 -2.15 2.47 -18.21
N ILE A 40 -2.91 3.56 -18.26
CA ILE A 40 -2.39 4.91 -18.50
C ILE A 40 -1.46 5.30 -17.34
N ALA A 41 -1.91 5.12 -16.11
CA ALA A 41 -1.13 5.45 -14.92
C ALA A 41 0.17 4.61 -14.82
N ALA A 42 0.10 3.31 -15.12
CA ALA A 42 1.26 2.43 -15.11
C ALA A 42 2.29 2.80 -16.18
N ILE A 43 1.84 3.17 -17.39
CA ILE A 43 2.72 3.70 -18.44
C ILE A 43 3.36 5.01 -18.00
N CYS A 44 2.60 5.92 -17.40
CA CYS A 44 3.16 7.16 -16.84
C CYS A 44 4.20 6.86 -15.74
N ALA A 45 3.93 5.96 -14.81
CA ALA A 45 4.92 5.59 -13.79
C ALA A 45 6.21 5.01 -14.40
N MET A 46 6.10 4.18 -15.44
CA MET A 46 7.24 3.65 -16.19
C MET A 46 8.02 4.78 -16.90
N LEU A 47 7.32 5.66 -17.60
CA LEU A 47 7.94 6.82 -18.26
C LEU A 47 8.61 7.74 -17.25
N ALA A 48 7.98 8.01 -16.11
CA ALA A 48 8.55 8.79 -15.02
C ALA A 48 9.86 8.18 -14.52
N PHE A 49 9.88 6.86 -14.30
CA PHE A 49 11.05 6.14 -13.83
C PHE A 49 12.23 6.21 -14.83
N VAL A 50 11.96 6.13 -16.13
CA VAL A 50 12.99 6.12 -17.18
C VAL A 50 13.46 7.53 -17.55
N THR A 51 12.53 8.48 -17.66
CA THR A 51 12.79 9.83 -18.21
C THR A 51 13.03 10.89 -17.14
N ASN A 52 12.66 10.63 -15.89
CA ASN A 52 12.65 11.60 -14.79
C ASN A 52 11.74 12.81 -15.02
N TYR A 53 10.72 12.72 -15.89
CA TYR A 53 9.74 13.79 -16.04
C TYR A 53 8.65 13.76 -14.95
N ASN A 54 8.59 14.83 -14.16
CA ASN A 54 7.70 14.96 -13.00
C ASN A 54 6.22 14.88 -13.35
N VAL A 55 5.82 15.30 -14.56
CA VAL A 55 4.42 15.26 -15.01
C VAL A 55 3.90 13.82 -15.01
N PHE A 56 4.71 12.87 -15.49
CA PHE A 56 4.31 11.46 -15.48
C PHE A 56 4.25 10.89 -14.06
N ALA A 57 5.16 11.30 -13.17
CA ALA A 57 5.12 10.91 -11.77
C ALA A 57 3.90 11.50 -11.04
N LEU A 58 3.48 12.71 -11.40
CA LEU A 58 2.28 13.35 -10.87
C LEU A 58 1.02 12.59 -11.28
N VAL A 59 0.93 12.13 -12.53
CA VAL A 59 -0.19 11.29 -12.98
C VAL A 59 -0.26 10.00 -12.16
N TRP A 60 0.88 9.34 -11.90
CA TRP A 60 0.93 8.17 -11.02
C TRP A 60 0.48 8.50 -9.59
N PHE A 61 0.95 9.61 -9.03
CA PHE A 61 0.59 10.03 -7.68
C PHE A 61 -0.92 10.33 -7.54
N VAL A 62 -1.51 11.03 -8.51
CA VAL A 62 -2.95 11.26 -8.55
C VAL A 62 -3.70 9.93 -8.66
N TYR A 63 -3.21 9.00 -9.50
CA TYR A 63 -3.80 7.69 -9.64
C TYR A 63 -3.79 6.88 -8.33
N THR A 64 -2.67 6.83 -7.62
CA THR A 64 -2.62 6.13 -6.32
C THR A 64 -3.53 6.80 -5.29
N GLY A 65 -3.78 8.11 -5.40
CA GLY A 65 -4.79 8.82 -4.61
C GLY A 65 -6.22 8.33 -4.89
N ILE A 66 -6.57 8.11 -6.15
CA ILE A 66 -7.85 7.52 -6.55
C ILE A 66 -7.98 6.09 -5.97
N VAL A 67 -6.90 5.31 -6.00
CA VAL A 67 -6.87 3.95 -5.40
C VAL A 67 -7.06 4.01 -3.88
N ALA A 68 -6.45 4.96 -3.19
CA ALA A 68 -6.67 5.16 -1.76
C ALA A 68 -8.11 5.57 -1.45
N LEU A 69 -8.71 6.48 -2.23
CA LEU A 69 -10.13 6.84 -2.09
C LEU A 69 -11.05 5.63 -2.30
N PHE A 70 -10.70 4.75 -3.23
CA PHE A 70 -11.38 3.47 -3.40
C PHE A 70 -11.28 2.60 -2.13
N GLY A 71 -10.08 2.42 -1.56
CA GLY A 71 -9.91 1.70 -0.28
C GLY A 71 -10.70 2.32 0.88
N VAL A 72 -10.68 3.65 1.00
CA VAL A 72 -11.48 4.39 2.01
C VAL A 72 -12.98 4.18 1.77
N SER A 73 -13.45 4.22 0.53
CA SER A 73 -14.86 3.99 0.21
C SER A 73 -15.32 2.59 0.62
N ARG A 74 -14.49 1.56 0.41
CA ARG A 74 -14.76 0.18 0.87
C ARG A 74 -14.84 0.11 2.39
N LEU A 75 -13.93 0.78 3.09
CA LEU A 75 -13.92 0.83 4.55
C LEU A 75 -15.17 1.52 5.10
N LEU A 76 -15.58 2.64 4.51
CA LEU A 76 -16.77 3.40 4.95
C LEU A 76 -18.07 2.63 4.69
N GLU A 77 -18.20 1.96 3.54
CA GLU A 77 -19.41 1.18 3.21
C GLU A 77 -19.56 -0.09 4.07
N ARG A 78 -18.44 -0.72 4.41
CA ARG A 78 -18.41 -1.98 5.17
C ARG A 78 -18.35 -1.76 6.69
N GLY A 79 -17.62 -0.74 7.14
CA GLY A 79 -17.26 -0.51 8.54
C GLY A 79 -16.00 -1.26 8.99
N TRP A 80 -15.78 -1.29 10.30
CA TRP A 80 -14.55 -1.76 10.95
C TRP A 80 -14.39 -3.28 11.05
N LYS A 81 -15.32 -4.06 10.49
CA LYS A 81 -15.21 -5.52 10.46
C LYS A 81 -15.59 -6.04 9.07
N PRO A 82 -14.96 -7.12 8.60
CA PRO A 82 -13.88 -7.86 9.26
C PRO A 82 -12.49 -7.18 9.09
N LEU A 83 -11.51 -7.53 9.94
CA LEU A 83 -10.17 -6.89 9.98
C LEU A 83 -9.36 -7.14 8.71
N GLU A 84 -9.55 -8.30 8.11
CA GLU A 84 -8.98 -8.76 6.85
C GLU A 84 -9.21 -7.77 5.72
N GLU A 85 -10.40 -7.20 5.67
CA GLU A 85 -10.74 -6.22 4.66
C GLU A 85 -10.16 -4.84 4.98
N ILE A 86 -10.02 -4.48 6.26
CA ILE A 86 -9.33 -3.24 6.65
C ILE A 86 -7.86 -3.33 6.28
N ALA A 87 -7.23 -4.50 6.41
CA ALA A 87 -5.86 -4.70 5.97
C ALA A 87 -5.69 -4.45 4.46
N ILE A 88 -6.62 -4.96 3.65
CA ILE A 88 -6.66 -4.69 2.20
C ILE A 88 -6.88 -3.20 1.92
N ASP A 89 -7.81 -2.55 2.62
CA ASP A 89 -8.06 -1.12 2.44
C ASP A 89 -6.84 -0.27 2.84
N SER A 90 -6.16 -0.65 3.93
CA SER A 90 -4.94 0.00 4.40
C SER A 90 -3.80 -0.12 3.38
N ALA A 91 -3.70 -1.25 2.68
CA ALA A 91 -2.74 -1.43 1.60
C ALA A 91 -2.93 -0.37 0.51
N PHE A 92 -4.16 -0.08 0.11
CA PHE A 92 -4.45 0.96 -0.90
C PHE A 92 -4.11 2.37 -0.40
N ILE A 93 -4.29 2.64 0.89
CA ILE A 93 -3.86 3.91 1.51
C ILE A 93 -2.32 4.00 1.51
N TYR A 94 -1.62 2.92 1.85
CA TYR A 94 -0.16 2.88 1.80
C TYR A 94 0.39 3.03 0.38
N LEU A 95 -0.31 2.53 -0.63
CA LEU A 95 0.06 2.74 -2.03
C LEU A 95 0.03 4.22 -2.42
N PHE A 96 -0.88 5.02 -1.86
CA PHE A 96 -0.89 6.47 -2.06
C PHE A 96 0.37 7.14 -1.49
N LEU A 97 0.78 6.76 -0.28
CA LEU A 97 2.06 7.21 0.27
C LEU A 97 3.24 6.80 -0.63
N GLY A 98 3.20 5.59 -1.20
CA GLY A 98 4.17 5.17 -2.22
C GLY A 98 4.20 6.09 -3.43
N GLY A 99 3.03 6.47 -3.95
CA GLY A 99 2.93 7.42 -5.07
C GLY A 99 3.49 8.80 -4.73
N PHE A 100 3.24 9.30 -3.52
CA PHE A 100 3.83 10.55 -3.02
C PHE A 100 5.36 10.47 -3.01
N TRP A 101 5.92 9.43 -2.40
CA TRP A 101 7.37 9.23 -2.33
C TRP A 101 8.01 9.06 -3.71
N PHE A 102 7.32 8.38 -4.63
CA PHE A 102 7.78 8.24 -6.01
C PHE A 102 7.82 9.59 -6.74
N PHE A 103 6.74 10.37 -6.62
CA PHE A 103 6.70 11.73 -7.16
C PHE A 103 7.80 12.61 -6.57
N ALA A 104 7.98 12.59 -5.24
CA ALA A 104 9.02 13.35 -4.57
C ALA A 104 10.43 12.97 -5.05
N SER A 105 10.68 11.68 -5.28
CA SER A 105 11.95 11.19 -5.83
C SER A 105 12.21 11.75 -7.23
N VAL A 106 11.24 11.60 -8.15
CA VAL A 106 11.38 12.06 -9.54
C VAL A 106 11.52 13.59 -9.60
N ALA A 107 10.72 14.30 -8.81
CA ALA A 107 10.77 15.76 -8.70
C ALA A 107 11.96 16.30 -7.90
N LYS A 108 12.82 15.42 -7.37
CA LYS A 108 14.01 15.77 -6.57
C LYS A 108 13.67 16.70 -5.40
N LEU A 109 12.52 16.48 -4.75
CA LEU A 109 12.12 17.25 -3.58
C LEU A 109 13.07 16.93 -2.42
N SER A 110 13.57 17.98 -1.75
CA SER A 110 14.40 17.82 -0.56
C SER A 110 13.51 17.52 0.64
N ILE A 111 13.34 16.24 0.96
CA ILE A 111 12.56 15.76 2.11
C ILE A 111 13.52 15.17 3.14
N MET A 112 13.43 15.63 4.39
CA MET A 112 14.25 15.12 5.52
C MET A 112 15.77 15.11 5.24
N HIS A 113 16.25 15.95 4.32
CA HIS A 113 17.64 15.95 3.83
C HIS A 113 18.11 14.61 3.23
N PHE A 114 17.19 13.77 2.79
CA PHE A 114 17.51 12.49 2.15
C PHE A 114 17.94 12.69 0.70
N SER A 115 18.82 11.81 0.22
CA SER A 115 19.15 11.73 -1.21
C SER A 115 17.96 11.17 -2.00
N SER A 116 17.88 11.50 -3.28
CA SER A 116 16.82 11.00 -4.17
C SER A 116 16.73 9.47 -4.20
N ASP A 117 17.84 8.76 -4.01
CA ASP A 117 17.89 7.29 -3.96
C ASP A 117 17.21 6.75 -2.70
N ILE A 118 17.41 7.39 -1.55
CA ILE A 118 16.72 7.02 -0.30
C ILE A 118 15.23 7.29 -0.45
N VAL A 119 14.84 8.45 -1.02
CA VAL A 119 13.44 8.79 -1.29
C VAL A 119 12.79 7.76 -2.24
N LEU A 120 13.51 7.32 -3.27
CA LEU A 120 13.07 6.27 -4.19
C LEU A 120 12.95 4.91 -3.49
N LEU A 121 13.87 4.57 -2.60
CA LEU A 121 13.81 3.35 -1.81
C LEU A 121 12.60 3.36 -0.86
N THR A 122 12.28 4.51 -0.26
CA THR A 122 11.05 4.71 0.52
C THR A 122 9.82 4.51 -0.36
N ALA A 123 9.82 5.05 -1.59
CA ALA A 123 8.73 4.80 -2.54
C ALA A 123 8.58 3.29 -2.84
N ALA A 124 9.68 2.58 -3.08
CA ALA A 124 9.68 1.14 -3.29
C ALA A 124 9.16 0.38 -2.06
N HIS A 125 9.55 0.76 -0.84
CA HIS A 125 9.04 0.18 0.41
C HIS A 125 7.51 0.27 0.48
N PHE A 126 6.93 1.43 0.15
CA PHE A 126 5.48 1.59 0.16
C PHE A 126 4.76 0.80 -0.94
N HIS A 127 5.37 0.66 -2.12
CA HIS A 127 4.82 -0.18 -3.20
C HIS A 127 4.99 -1.69 -2.96
N TYR A 128 5.82 -2.08 -1.99
CA TYR A 128 6.11 -3.48 -1.65
C TYR A 128 5.65 -3.84 -0.25
N SER A 129 6.47 -3.64 0.78
CA SER A 129 6.17 -4.12 2.13
C SER A 129 4.90 -3.46 2.69
N ALA A 130 4.73 -2.15 2.55
CA ALA A 130 3.55 -1.47 3.10
C ALA A 130 2.25 -1.78 2.34
N PHE A 131 2.36 -2.16 1.06
CA PHE A 131 1.22 -2.50 0.22
C PHE A 131 0.94 -4.01 0.23
N LEU A 132 1.90 -4.83 -0.20
CA LEU A 132 1.74 -6.26 -0.42
C LEU A 132 1.54 -7.05 0.87
N LEU A 133 2.19 -6.68 1.97
CA LEU A 133 2.06 -7.47 3.21
C LEU A 133 0.66 -7.33 3.83
N PRO A 134 0.10 -6.12 4.05
CA PRO A 134 -1.29 -5.99 4.50
C PRO A 134 -2.29 -6.55 3.50
N LEU A 135 -2.07 -6.36 2.19
CA LEU A 135 -2.91 -6.94 1.13
C LEU A 135 -2.94 -8.47 1.23
N SER A 136 -1.77 -9.11 1.28
CA SER A 136 -1.64 -10.57 1.32
C SER A 136 -2.20 -11.13 2.62
N ALA A 137 -1.93 -10.49 3.76
CA ALA A 137 -2.47 -10.87 5.05
C ALA A 137 -4.01 -10.75 5.08
N GLY A 138 -4.57 -9.72 4.44
CA GLY A 138 -6.02 -9.63 4.29
C GLY A 138 -6.60 -10.71 3.38
N LEU A 139 -5.99 -10.94 2.21
CA LEU A 139 -6.45 -11.95 1.25
C LEU A 139 -6.40 -13.39 1.81
N ILE A 140 -5.31 -13.75 2.49
CA ILE A 140 -5.17 -15.04 3.17
C ILE A 140 -6.17 -15.13 4.34
N GLY A 141 -6.37 -14.02 5.05
CA GLY A 141 -7.31 -13.92 6.16
C GLY A 141 -8.74 -14.29 5.76
N ARG A 142 -9.18 -13.93 4.55
CA ARG A 142 -10.50 -14.32 4.01
C ARG A 142 -10.74 -15.83 3.98
N LYS A 143 -9.68 -16.64 3.99
CA LYS A 143 -9.74 -18.11 3.94
C LYS A 143 -9.60 -18.75 5.31
N ARG A 144 -9.32 -17.99 6.38
CA ARG A 144 -9.25 -18.55 7.73
C ARG A 144 -10.65 -18.80 8.28
N GLU A 145 -10.91 -20.02 8.74
CA GLU A 145 -12.19 -20.41 9.35
C GLU A 145 -12.32 -19.99 10.80
N LYS A 146 -11.20 -19.91 11.53
CA LYS A 146 -11.16 -19.60 12.97
C LYS A 146 -10.48 -18.26 13.21
N ARG A 147 -11.21 -17.35 13.85
CA ARG A 147 -10.66 -16.09 14.37
C ARG A 147 -10.26 -16.25 15.84
N SER A 148 -9.09 -15.72 16.19
CA SER A 148 -8.59 -15.66 17.55
C SER A 148 -8.13 -14.24 17.87
N LYS A 149 -8.10 -13.86 19.15
CA LYS A 149 -7.56 -12.56 19.56
C LYS A 149 -6.09 -12.38 19.17
N VAL A 150 -5.33 -13.49 19.11
CA VAL A 150 -3.94 -13.49 18.66
C VAL A 150 -3.85 -13.13 17.18
N TYR A 151 -4.72 -13.72 16.34
CA TYR A 151 -4.81 -13.37 14.93
C TYR A 151 -5.14 -11.89 14.73
N ASP A 152 -6.14 -11.38 15.46
CA ASP A 152 -6.54 -9.96 15.38
C ASP A 152 -5.36 -9.03 15.74
N ALA A 153 -4.60 -9.38 16.79
CA ALA A 153 -3.42 -8.63 17.20
C ALA A 153 -2.31 -8.66 16.14
N ILE A 154 -2.01 -9.84 15.57
CA ILE A 154 -1.01 -9.99 14.51
C ILE A 154 -1.39 -9.16 13.27
N MET A 155 -2.64 -9.27 12.82
CA MET A 155 -3.16 -8.49 11.69
C MET A 155 -3.05 -6.99 11.92
N PHE A 156 -3.42 -6.55 13.13
CA PHE A 156 -3.31 -5.15 13.51
C PHE A 156 -1.84 -4.66 13.48
N ILE A 157 -0.91 -5.45 14.03
CA ILE A 157 0.52 -5.14 13.97
C ILE A 157 0.97 -5.00 12.51
N ILE A 158 0.67 -5.98 11.64
CA ILE A 158 1.04 -5.93 10.22
C ILE A 158 0.54 -4.65 9.54
N MET A 159 -0.69 -4.22 9.86
CA MET A 159 -1.28 -3.00 9.31
C MET A 159 -0.58 -1.72 9.78
N ILE A 160 -0.22 -1.60 11.07
CA ILE A 160 0.38 -0.36 11.60
C ILE A 160 1.89 -0.29 11.40
N SER A 161 2.55 -1.43 11.21
CA SER A 161 4.01 -1.56 11.13
C SER A 161 4.67 -0.63 10.11
N PRO A 162 4.15 -0.42 8.88
CA PRO A 162 4.77 0.52 7.94
C PRO A 162 4.91 1.94 8.52
N MET A 163 3.92 2.40 9.28
CA MET A 163 3.96 3.74 9.90
C MET A 163 4.88 3.77 11.12
N THR A 164 4.86 2.76 11.98
CA THR A 164 5.72 2.74 13.17
C THR A 164 7.20 2.61 12.78
N VAL A 165 7.53 1.80 11.78
CA VAL A 165 8.90 1.69 11.24
C VAL A 165 9.34 3.03 10.63
N ALA A 166 8.48 3.69 9.85
CA ALA A 166 8.80 5.01 9.28
C ALA A 166 9.09 6.06 10.38
N ILE A 167 8.26 6.10 11.44
CA ILE A 167 8.47 6.98 12.60
C ILE A 167 9.82 6.66 13.28
N GLY A 168 10.17 5.39 13.43
CA GLY A 168 11.46 4.97 14.00
C GLY A 168 12.66 5.48 13.21
N ILE A 169 12.64 5.28 11.89
CA ILE A 169 13.71 5.75 10.99
C ILE A 169 13.89 7.27 11.11
N THR A 170 12.78 8.02 11.23
CA THR A 170 12.84 9.49 11.31
C THR A 170 13.32 10.00 12.67
N TYR A 171 12.89 9.40 13.78
CA TYR A 171 13.03 10.02 15.11
C TYR A 171 13.87 9.23 16.11
N SER A 172 13.93 7.89 16.04
CA SER A 172 14.62 7.08 17.06
C SER A 172 14.98 5.68 16.58
N ARG A 173 16.29 5.40 16.51
CA ARG A 173 16.84 4.08 16.17
C ARG A 173 16.42 2.97 17.16
N ILE A 174 16.25 3.32 18.44
CA ILE A 174 15.79 2.35 19.45
C ILE A 174 14.33 1.99 19.17
N PHE A 175 13.49 2.97 18.89
CA PHE A 175 12.09 2.73 18.53
C PHE A 175 11.97 1.94 17.21
N GLU A 176 12.77 2.29 16.21
CA GLU A 176 12.89 1.56 14.95
C GLU A 176 13.17 0.08 15.19
N PHE A 177 14.19 -0.24 16.00
CA PHE A 177 14.56 -1.63 16.31
C PHE A 177 13.38 -2.43 16.86
N PHE A 178 12.66 -1.88 17.85
CA PHE A 178 11.49 -2.56 18.42
C PHE A 178 10.31 -2.63 17.45
N ALA A 179 10.07 -1.60 16.63
CA ALA A 179 9.02 -1.61 15.61
C ALA A 179 9.25 -2.69 14.55
N VAL A 180 10.50 -2.81 14.08
CA VAL A 180 10.90 -3.86 13.11
C VAL A 180 10.85 -5.24 13.76
N LEU A 181 11.31 -5.40 15.00
CA LEU A 181 11.24 -6.68 15.71
C LEU A 181 9.80 -7.15 15.90
N LEU A 182 8.91 -6.25 16.34
CA LEU A 182 7.49 -6.55 16.50
C LEU A 182 6.86 -6.93 15.16
N TYR A 183 7.21 -6.22 14.09
CA TYR A 183 6.73 -6.54 12.74
C TYR A 183 7.19 -7.92 12.28
N LEU A 184 8.46 -8.26 12.50
CA LEU A 184 9.02 -9.57 12.17
C LEU A 184 8.29 -10.70 12.92
N CYS A 185 8.08 -10.54 14.23
CA CYS A 185 7.33 -11.50 15.03
C CYS A 185 5.90 -11.68 14.52
N ALA A 186 5.23 -10.60 14.10
CA ALA A 186 3.88 -10.66 13.54
C ALA A 186 3.85 -11.38 12.18
N ILE A 187 4.79 -11.09 11.28
CA ILE A 187 4.88 -11.80 9.98
C ILE A 187 5.11 -13.29 10.21
N TYR A 188 6.06 -13.65 11.10
CA TYR A 188 6.33 -15.04 11.43
C TYR A 188 5.09 -15.72 12.03
N GLY A 189 4.47 -15.10 13.03
CA GLY A 189 3.26 -15.63 13.67
C GLY A 189 2.05 -15.73 12.73
N TYR A 190 1.96 -14.89 11.70
CA TYR A 190 0.88 -14.97 10.71
C TYR A 190 0.99 -16.20 9.80
N GLY A 191 2.23 -16.62 9.50
CA GLY A 191 2.54 -17.74 8.61
C GLY A 191 2.29 -19.13 9.21
N PHE A 192 2.15 -19.23 10.53
CA PHE A 192 1.82 -20.46 11.27
C PHE A 192 0.38 -20.43 11.83
#